data_AF-A0A1G2H5W3-F1
#
_entry.id   AF-A0A1G2H5W3-F1
#
_cell.length_a   1.000
_cell.length_b   1.000
_cell.length_c   1.000
_cell.angle_alpha   90.00
_cell.angle_beta   90.00
_cell.angle_gamma   90.00
#
_symmetry.space_group_name_H-M   'P 1'
#
loop_
_entity.id
_entity.type
_entity.pdbx_description
1 polymer ?
#
loop_
_entity_poly.entity_id
_entity_poly.type
_entity_poly.pdbx_seq_one_letter_code
_entity_poly.pdbx_strand_id
1 'polypeptide(L)'
;MYSLPDDQLYSIYDLLAHQQRFAMRALKGIRKGDHEKLKINLLIAFSWLMAIANRFHIDVDDAVWQRFPMLCSYCSKKPCACKKVKPTSRRKLVIIKNARPPTLAGFQEMFVAIYPPGRRTLSDAGIHLAEEMGEVSEAVHNFLGQHRSGQLQSIKQEIADFVSCVFGIANSARINIAAELAKMFSHNCHVCHKAPCVCSFSKVARLRT
;
A
#
# COMPACT_ATOMS: atom_id res chain seq x y z
N MET A 1 12.87 -16.27 -6.76
CA MET A 1 13.86 -15.17 -6.70
C MET A 1 13.27 -13.89 -6.09
N TYR A 2 12.09 -13.43 -6.53
CA TYR A 2 11.45 -12.20 -5.99
C TYR A 2 10.86 -12.31 -4.57
N SER A 3 10.85 -13.51 -3.98
CA SER A 3 10.39 -13.80 -2.61
C SER A 3 11.51 -13.84 -1.57
N LEU A 4 12.76 -13.55 -1.97
CA LEU A 4 13.87 -13.49 -1.03
C LEU A 4 13.70 -12.25 -0.13
N PRO A 5 13.71 -12.41 1.20
CA PRO A 5 13.70 -11.27 2.11
C PRO A 5 14.88 -10.34 1.81
N ASP A 6 14.62 -9.03 1.71
CA ASP A 6 15.68 -8.02 1.51
C ASP A 6 16.39 -7.73 2.83
N ASP A 7 16.95 -8.80 3.43
CA ASP A 7 17.59 -8.78 4.75
C ASP A 7 19.09 -8.50 4.63
N GLN A 8 19.60 -8.43 3.40
CA GLN A 8 21.02 -8.28 3.09
C GLN A 8 21.45 -6.82 2.97
N LEU A 9 20.57 -5.92 2.51
CA LEU A 9 20.95 -4.56 2.13
C LEU A 9 20.28 -3.47 2.95
N TYR A 10 19.15 -3.77 3.61
CA TYR A 10 18.33 -2.79 4.32
C TYR A 10 17.96 -3.27 5.71
N SER A 11 18.07 -2.39 6.71
CA SER A 11 17.34 -2.58 7.97
C SER A 11 15.84 -2.35 7.75
N ILE A 12 15.00 -2.79 8.69
CA ILE A 12 13.57 -2.48 8.64
C ILE A 12 13.31 -0.96 8.64
N TYR A 13 14.15 -0.18 9.33
CA TYR A 13 14.06 1.27 9.35
C TYR A 13 14.38 1.89 8.00
N ASP A 14 15.33 1.33 7.24
CA ASP A 14 15.60 1.79 5.88
C ASP A 14 14.44 1.50 4.93
N LEU A 15 13.78 0.35 5.09
CA LEU A 15 12.59 0.00 4.31
C LEU A 15 11.43 0.97 4.61
N LEU A 16 11.17 1.26 5.88
CA LEU A 16 10.18 2.26 6.32
C LEU A 16 10.52 3.66 5.78
N ALA A 17 11.77 4.09 5.91
CA ALA A 17 12.22 5.38 5.43
C ALA A 17 12.06 5.52 3.91
N HIS A 18 12.34 4.46 3.14
CA HIS A 18 12.10 4.45 1.70
C HIS A 18 10.61 4.51 1.36
N GLN A 19 9.78 3.68 1.98
CA GLN A 19 8.32 3.70 1.80
C GLN A 19 7.77 5.10 2.07
N GLN A 20 8.13 5.70 3.20
CA GLN A 20 7.68 7.03 3.60
C GLN A 20 8.16 8.09 2.61
N ARG A 21 9.44 8.06 2.25
CA ARG A 21 10.04 9.03 1.33
C ARG A 21 9.32 9.04 -0.03
N PHE A 22 9.04 7.87 -0.60
CA PHE A 22 8.37 7.79 -1.89
C PHE A 22 6.87 8.11 -1.77
N ALA A 23 6.20 7.71 -0.68
CA ALA A 23 4.83 8.15 -0.40
C ALA A 23 4.73 9.69 -0.36
N MET A 24 5.62 10.35 0.38
CA MET A 24 5.68 11.82 0.47
C MET A 24 5.97 12.50 -0.88
N ARG A 25 6.78 11.88 -1.74
CA ARG A 25 6.99 12.37 -3.12
C ARG A 25 5.75 12.21 -3.99
N ALA A 26 4.98 11.13 -3.81
CA ALA A 26 3.69 10.96 -4.47
C ALA A 26 2.70 12.05 -4.02
N LEU A 27 2.65 12.35 -2.72
CA LEU A 27 1.84 13.47 -2.19
C LEU A 27 2.27 14.83 -2.74
N LYS A 28 3.57 15.05 -2.94
CA LYS A 28 4.08 16.24 -3.64
C LYS A 28 3.59 16.28 -5.09
N GLY A 29 3.47 15.13 -5.77
CA GLY A 29 2.86 15.01 -7.09
C GLY A 29 1.40 15.47 -7.09
N ILE A 30 0.60 14.97 -6.14
CA ILE A 30 -0.80 15.40 -5.93
C ILE A 30 -0.87 16.92 -5.73
N ARG A 31 -0.11 17.45 -4.77
CA ARG A 31 -0.12 18.88 -4.43
C ARG A 31 0.27 19.79 -5.60
N LYS A 32 1.14 19.32 -6.50
CA LYS A 32 1.61 20.09 -7.66
C LYS A 32 0.83 19.81 -8.95
N GLY A 33 -0.15 18.91 -8.94
CA GLY A 33 -0.81 18.46 -10.17
C GLY A 33 0.11 17.70 -11.13
N ASP A 34 1.22 17.14 -10.63
CA ASP A 34 2.21 16.41 -11.42
C ASP A 34 1.86 14.92 -11.41
N HIS A 35 1.14 14.49 -12.46
CA HIS A 35 0.61 13.13 -12.58
C HIS A 35 1.71 12.07 -12.73
N GLU A 36 2.76 12.35 -13.51
CA GLU A 36 3.87 11.42 -13.69
C GLU A 36 4.66 11.24 -12.38
N LYS A 37 4.93 12.33 -11.66
CA LYS A 37 5.52 12.27 -10.32
C LYS A 37 4.66 11.47 -9.37
N LEU A 38 3.35 11.71 -9.33
CA LEU A 38 2.42 10.94 -8.51
C LEU A 38 2.53 9.45 -8.84
N LYS A 39 2.38 9.09 -10.12
CA LYS A 39 2.39 7.72 -10.60
C LYS A 39 3.68 6.98 -10.23
N ILE A 40 4.83 7.51 -10.62
CA ILE A 40 6.12 6.83 -10.37
C ILE A 40 6.36 6.66 -8.87
N ASN A 41 6.16 7.72 -8.07
CA ASN A 41 6.45 7.65 -6.64
C ASN A 41 5.44 6.79 -5.86
N LEU A 42 4.17 6.74 -6.28
CA LEU A 42 3.17 5.88 -5.68
C LEU A 42 3.51 4.40 -5.88
N LEU A 43 3.93 4.02 -7.09
CA LEU A 43 4.33 2.65 -7.43
C LEU A 43 5.60 2.23 -6.70
N ILE A 44 6.58 3.13 -6.57
CA ILE A 44 7.79 2.86 -5.78
C ILE A 44 7.44 2.70 -4.30
N ALA A 45 6.61 3.58 -3.73
CA ALA A 45 6.15 3.46 -2.34
C ALA A 45 5.43 2.12 -2.09
N PHE A 46 4.55 1.73 -3.01
CA PHE A 46 3.86 0.44 -2.96
C PHE A 46 4.84 -0.75 -3.04
N SER A 47 5.89 -0.64 -3.86
CA SER A 47 6.93 -1.67 -3.96
C SER A 47 7.74 -1.80 -2.65
N TRP A 48 8.04 -0.69 -1.98
CA TRP A 48 8.69 -0.73 -0.66
C TRP A 48 7.79 -1.30 0.44
N LEU A 49 6.47 -1.10 0.35
CA LEU A 49 5.53 -1.80 1.23
C LEU A 49 5.60 -3.32 1.04
N MET A 50 5.74 -3.81 -0.21
CA MET A 50 5.93 -5.25 -0.47
C MET A 50 7.24 -5.76 0.17
N ALA A 51 8.31 -4.97 0.14
CA ALA A 51 9.56 -5.32 0.81
C ALA A 51 9.39 -5.42 2.34
N ILE A 52 8.65 -4.47 2.95
CA ILE A 52 8.28 -4.52 4.37
C ILE A 52 7.45 -5.78 4.68
N ALA A 53 6.44 -6.09 3.86
CA ALA A 53 5.63 -7.28 4.05
C ALA A 53 6.45 -8.57 3.96
N ASN A 54 7.36 -8.67 2.99
CA ASN A 54 8.27 -9.81 2.84
C ASN A 54 9.17 -9.99 4.07
N ARG A 55 9.67 -8.89 4.67
CA ARG A 55 10.47 -8.93 5.91
C ARG A 55 9.72 -9.57 7.08
N PHE A 56 8.41 -9.38 7.14
CA PHE A 56 7.55 -9.97 8.17
C PHE A 56 6.85 -11.26 7.72
N HIS A 57 7.18 -11.79 6.53
CA HIS A 57 6.53 -12.95 5.92
C HIS A 57 5.00 -12.81 5.85
N ILE A 58 4.53 -11.61 5.51
CA ILE A 58 3.11 -11.29 5.38
C ILE A 58 2.70 -11.47 3.91
N ASP A 59 1.71 -12.35 3.69
CA ASP A 59 0.95 -12.38 2.46
C ASP A 59 0.02 -11.15 2.41
N VAL A 60 0.42 -10.15 1.62
CA VAL A 60 -0.32 -8.88 1.48
C VAL A 60 -1.71 -9.12 0.89
N ASP A 61 -1.82 -10.05 -0.05
CA ASP A 61 -3.05 -10.33 -0.77
C ASP A 61 -4.08 -10.98 0.18
N ASP A 62 -3.62 -11.87 1.07
CA ASP A 62 -4.45 -12.40 2.15
C ASP A 62 -4.78 -11.30 3.18
N ALA A 63 -3.82 -10.51 3.64
CA ALA A 63 -4.07 -9.44 4.60
C ALA A 63 -5.14 -8.45 4.10
N VAL A 64 -5.05 -8.04 2.83
CA VAL A 64 -6.04 -7.18 2.17
C VAL A 64 -7.39 -7.88 2.08
N TRP A 65 -7.44 -9.16 1.71
CA TRP A 65 -8.70 -9.89 1.60
C TRP A 65 -9.40 -10.07 2.96
N GLN A 66 -8.65 -10.43 4.02
CA GLN A 66 -9.20 -10.56 5.37
C GLN A 66 -9.77 -9.22 5.87
N ARG A 67 -9.10 -8.11 5.52
CA ARG A 67 -9.49 -6.75 5.91
C ARG A 67 -10.66 -6.19 5.09
N PHE A 68 -10.67 -6.48 3.78
CA PHE A 68 -11.62 -5.93 2.80
C PHE A 68 -12.22 -7.04 1.92
N PRO A 69 -13.05 -7.94 2.46
CA PRO A 69 -13.68 -9.00 1.68
C PRO A 69 -14.85 -8.46 0.84
N MET A 70 -14.54 -7.66 -0.19
CA MET A 70 -15.50 -6.93 -1.05
C MET A 70 -16.35 -5.86 -0.33
N LEU A 71 -16.01 -5.49 0.90
CA LEU A 71 -16.79 -4.55 1.72
C LEU A 71 -15.86 -3.55 2.41
N CYS A 72 -16.37 -2.35 2.71
CA CYS A 72 -15.66 -1.40 3.56
C CYS A 72 -15.40 -2.02 4.94
N SER A 73 -14.16 -1.93 5.40
CA SER A 73 -13.70 -2.56 6.64
C SER A 73 -14.24 -1.94 7.92
N TYR A 74 -14.96 -0.80 7.83
CA TYR A 74 -15.61 -0.12 8.95
C TYR A 74 -17.13 -0.33 8.94
N CYS A 75 -17.80 0.08 7.86
CA CYS A 75 -19.27 0.04 7.77
C CYS A 75 -19.84 -1.22 7.13
N SER A 76 -19.00 -2.12 6.59
CA SER A 76 -19.40 -3.35 5.89
C SER A 76 -20.36 -3.12 4.72
N LYS A 77 -20.26 -1.95 4.07
CA LYS A 77 -21.07 -1.59 2.89
C LYS A 77 -20.18 -1.46 1.64
N LYS A 78 -20.77 -1.74 0.48
CA LYS A 78 -20.24 -1.49 -0.85
C LYS A 78 -21.36 -0.83 -1.69
N PRO A 79 -21.23 0.45 -2.09
CA PRO A 79 -20.12 1.36 -1.82
C PRO A 79 -20.13 1.88 -0.35
N CYS A 80 -18.97 2.27 0.16
CA CYS A 80 -18.78 2.77 1.53
C CYS A 80 -19.67 3.98 1.86
N ALA A 81 -20.25 4.00 3.07
CA ALA A 81 -21.10 5.09 3.56
C ALA A 81 -20.49 5.90 4.73
N CYS A 82 -19.24 5.62 5.14
CA CYS A 82 -18.62 6.19 6.34
C CYS A 82 -18.55 7.73 6.36
N LYS A 83 -18.42 8.37 5.18
CA LYS A 83 -18.47 9.84 5.09
C LYS A 83 -19.83 10.44 5.46
N LYS A 84 -20.92 9.72 5.18
CA LYS A 84 -22.30 10.16 5.47
C LYS A 84 -22.75 9.73 6.86
N VAL A 85 -22.38 8.52 7.27
CA VAL A 85 -22.74 7.93 8.55
C VAL A 85 -21.47 7.37 9.17
N LYS A 86 -20.93 8.08 10.16
CA LYS A 86 -19.77 7.62 10.92
C LYS A 86 -20.18 6.40 11.75
N PRO A 87 -19.59 5.21 11.52
CA PRO A 87 -19.87 4.05 12.36
C PRO A 87 -19.32 4.27 13.77
N THR A 88 -20.09 3.92 14.80
CA THR A 88 -19.66 3.98 16.20
C THR A 88 -18.68 2.86 16.57
N SER A 89 -18.72 1.75 15.84
CA SER A 89 -17.80 0.62 15.98
C SER A 89 -17.60 -0.11 14.65
N ARG A 90 -16.50 -0.84 14.53
CA ARG A 90 -16.20 -1.67 13.36
C ARG A 90 -17.19 -2.84 13.31
N ARG A 91 -17.92 -2.98 12.20
CA ARG A 91 -18.87 -4.08 12.02
C ARG A 91 -18.13 -5.38 11.68
N LYS A 92 -18.69 -6.52 12.12
CA LYS A 92 -18.16 -7.85 11.79
C LYS A 92 -18.29 -8.10 10.29
N LEU A 93 -17.18 -8.41 9.64
CA LEU A 93 -17.16 -8.74 8.21
C LEU A 93 -17.50 -10.21 7.99
N VAL A 94 -18.24 -10.47 6.92
CA VAL A 94 -18.54 -11.82 6.45
C VAL A 94 -17.73 -12.06 5.18
N ILE A 95 -16.82 -13.01 5.23
CA ILE A 95 -15.99 -13.38 4.08
C ILE A 95 -16.81 -14.30 3.18
N ILE A 96 -17.07 -13.85 1.96
CA ILE A 96 -17.77 -14.63 0.95
C ILE A 96 -16.76 -15.58 0.29
N LYS A 97 -17.02 -16.89 0.36
CA LYS A 97 -16.18 -17.90 -0.31
C LYS A 97 -16.17 -17.64 -1.83
N ASN A 98 -15.02 -17.86 -2.47
CA ASN A 98 -14.80 -17.73 -3.91
C ASN A 98 -15.01 -16.32 -4.51
N ALA A 99 -15.10 -15.28 -3.67
CA ALA A 99 -15.22 -13.89 -4.12
C ALA A 99 -13.88 -13.12 -4.11
N ARG A 100 -12.77 -13.76 -3.71
CA ARG A 100 -11.44 -13.15 -3.68
C ARG A 100 -10.96 -12.90 -5.12
N PRO A 101 -10.57 -11.67 -5.48
CA PRO A 101 -9.99 -11.41 -6.79
C PRO A 101 -8.70 -12.23 -7.01
N PRO A 102 -8.48 -12.83 -8.19
CA PRO A 102 -7.28 -13.64 -8.44
C PRO A 102 -6.07 -12.80 -8.89
N THR A 103 -6.25 -11.50 -9.14
CA THR A 103 -5.21 -10.63 -9.71
C THR A 103 -5.18 -9.28 -9.01
N LEU A 104 -4.01 -8.62 -9.08
CA LEU A 104 -3.82 -7.26 -8.57
C LEU A 104 -4.80 -6.25 -9.20
N ALA A 105 -5.08 -6.41 -10.49
CA ALA A 105 -6.09 -5.60 -11.19
C ALA A 105 -7.50 -5.83 -10.61
N GLY A 106 -7.86 -7.08 -10.30
CA GLY A 106 -9.12 -7.41 -9.65
C GLY A 106 -9.25 -6.82 -8.24
N PHE A 107 -8.16 -6.77 -7.46
CA PHE A 107 -8.15 -6.04 -6.19
C PHE A 107 -8.35 -4.53 -6.40
N GLN A 108 -7.69 -3.94 -7.40
CA GLN A 108 -7.87 -2.53 -7.73
C GLN A 108 -9.34 -2.21 -8.09
N GLU A 109 -10.00 -3.06 -8.89
CA GLU A 109 -11.42 -2.98 -9.25
C GLU A 109 -12.34 -3.15 -8.03
N MET A 110 -12.03 -4.10 -7.13
CA MET A 110 -12.74 -4.26 -5.86
C MET A 110 -12.77 -2.93 -5.09
N PHE A 111 -11.64 -2.22 -5.02
CA PHE A 111 -11.57 -0.93 -4.34
C PHE A 111 -12.29 0.21 -5.08
N VAL A 112 -12.46 0.15 -6.41
CA VAL A 112 -13.37 1.06 -7.12
C VAL A 112 -14.80 0.88 -6.61
N ALA A 113 -15.24 -0.37 -6.42
CA ALA A 113 -16.59 -0.67 -5.97
C ALA A 113 -16.82 -0.28 -4.50
N ILE A 114 -15.82 -0.46 -3.62
CA ILE A 114 -15.89 -0.06 -2.20
C ILE A 114 -15.76 1.46 -2.05
N TYR A 115 -14.79 2.08 -2.71
CA TYR A 115 -14.43 3.50 -2.61
C TYR A 115 -14.41 4.19 -3.99
N PRO A 116 -15.58 4.55 -4.55
CA PRO A 116 -15.64 5.17 -5.87
C PRO A 116 -14.83 6.49 -5.97
N PRO A 117 -14.01 6.69 -7.02
CA PRO A 117 -13.06 7.81 -7.15
C PRO A 117 -13.70 9.21 -7.18
N GLY A 118 -15.01 9.32 -7.41
CA GLY A 118 -15.74 10.60 -7.37
C GLY A 118 -16.21 11.05 -5.98
N ARG A 119 -15.98 10.28 -4.91
CA ARG A 119 -16.47 10.59 -3.55
C ARG A 119 -15.50 11.38 -2.67
N ARG A 120 -14.27 11.61 -3.14
CA ARG A 120 -13.25 12.39 -2.43
C ARG A 120 -12.32 13.07 -3.41
N THR A 121 -11.69 14.16 -2.99
CA THR A 121 -10.64 14.80 -3.79
C THR A 121 -9.36 13.95 -3.76
N LEU A 122 -8.48 14.17 -4.73
CA LEU A 122 -7.17 13.52 -4.72
C LEU A 122 -6.31 13.98 -3.52
N SER A 123 -6.49 15.23 -3.08
CA SER A 123 -5.85 15.76 -1.86
C SER A 123 -6.33 15.03 -0.61
N ASP A 124 -7.65 14.81 -0.45
CA ASP A 124 -8.19 14.01 0.66
C ASP A 124 -7.62 12.59 0.64
N ALA A 125 -7.52 11.99 -0.55
CA ALA A 125 -6.94 10.66 -0.72
C ALA A 125 -5.46 10.64 -0.30
N GLY A 126 -4.72 11.70 -0.62
CA GLY A 126 -3.34 11.89 -0.21
C GLY A 126 -3.14 12.04 1.30
N ILE A 127 -4.04 12.77 1.98
CA ILE A 127 -4.01 12.90 3.45
C ILE A 127 -4.19 11.53 4.09
N HIS A 128 -5.19 10.76 3.66
CA HIS A 128 -5.41 9.41 4.19
C HIS A 128 -4.19 8.51 3.93
N LEU A 129 -3.56 8.55 2.75
CA LEU A 129 -2.32 7.78 2.54
C LEU A 129 -1.22 8.15 3.54
N ALA A 130 -1.12 9.44 3.93
CA ALA A 130 -0.15 9.88 4.93
C ALA A 130 -0.47 9.35 6.34
N GLU A 131 -1.76 9.29 6.71
CA GLU A 131 -2.24 8.70 7.97
C GLU A 131 -1.84 7.22 8.04
N GLU A 132 -2.25 6.43 7.03
CA GLU A 132 -1.96 4.98 6.97
C GLU A 132 -0.45 4.67 6.92
N MET A 133 0.33 5.56 6.30
CA MET A 133 1.79 5.45 6.29
C MET A 133 2.37 5.56 7.70
N GLY A 134 1.83 6.48 8.51
CA GLY A 134 2.19 6.62 9.91
C GLY A 134 1.78 5.40 10.74
N GLU A 135 0.57 4.89 10.51
CA GLU A 135 0.03 3.72 11.22
C GLU A 135 0.83 2.44 10.92
N VAL A 136 1.26 2.21 9.67
CA VAL A 136 2.20 1.11 9.33
C VAL A 136 3.50 1.24 10.13
N SER A 137 4.09 2.45 10.17
CA SER A 137 5.33 2.68 10.91
C SER A 137 5.14 2.42 12.40
N GLU A 138 4.08 2.96 12.99
CA GLU A 138 3.74 2.76 14.41
C GLU A 138 3.53 1.28 14.75
N ALA A 139 2.78 0.53 13.92
CA ALA A 139 2.55 -0.90 14.14
C ALA A 139 3.86 -1.70 14.13
N VAL A 140 4.78 -1.37 13.21
CA VAL A 140 6.11 -1.98 13.14
C VAL A 140 6.94 -1.64 14.38
N HIS A 141 6.98 -0.38 14.79
CA HIS A 141 7.70 0.04 16.00
C HIS A 141 7.15 -0.64 17.26
N ASN A 142 5.83 -0.72 17.39
CA ASN A 142 5.19 -1.39 18.51
C ASN A 142 5.52 -2.88 18.56
N PHE A 143 5.51 -3.57 17.42
CA PHE A 143 5.89 -4.98 17.32
C PHE A 143 7.34 -5.23 17.72
N LEU A 144 8.27 -4.40 17.24
CA LEU A 144 9.70 -4.53 17.51
C LEU A 144 10.09 -4.07 18.92
N GLY A 145 9.34 -3.15 19.53
CA GLY A 145 9.66 -2.60 20.84
C GLY A 145 8.99 -3.31 22.02
N GLN A 146 7.78 -3.86 21.82
CA GLN A 146 6.99 -4.44 22.92
C GLN A 146 6.88 -5.97 22.88
N HIS A 147 7.06 -6.58 21.70
CA HIS A 147 6.99 -8.04 21.49
C HIS A 147 5.73 -8.71 22.07
N ARG A 148 4.57 -8.05 21.98
CA ARG A 148 3.30 -8.56 22.50
C ARG A 148 2.57 -9.45 21.48
N SER A 149 1.79 -10.39 21.98
CA SER A 149 0.92 -11.21 21.14
C SER A 149 -0.08 -10.34 20.37
N GLY A 150 -0.35 -10.70 19.11
CA GLY A 150 -1.29 -10.00 18.24
C GLY A 150 -0.73 -8.79 17.48
N GLN A 151 0.44 -8.26 17.83
CA GLN A 151 1.01 -7.08 17.14
C GLN A 151 1.36 -7.34 15.67
N LEU A 152 1.73 -8.58 15.31
CA LEU A 152 1.88 -8.96 13.91
C LEU A 152 0.55 -8.82 13.13
N GLN A 153 -0.59 -9.06 13.78
CA GLN A 153 -1.90 -8.85 13.16
C GLN A 153 -2.21 -7.37 12.99
N SER A 154 -1.71 -6.50 13.88
CA SER A 154 -1.78 -5.04 13.68
C SER A 154 -0.99 -4.63 12.43
N ILE A 155 0.25 -5.12 12.26
CA ILE A 155 1.03 -4.85 11.03
C ILE A 155 0.24 -5.27 9.77
N LYS A 156 -0.38 -6.46 9.78
CA LYS A 156 -1.20 -6.92 8.64
C LYS A 156 -2.37 -6.00 8.35
N GLN A 157 -3.04 -5.48 9.38
CA GLN A 157 -4.16 -4.55 9.22
C GLN A 157 -3.70 -3.22 8.63
N GLU A 158 -2.64 -2.62 9.16
CA GLU A 158 -2.14 -1.33 8.67
C GLU A 158 -1.54 -1.45 7.26
N ILE A 159 -0.89 -2.57 6.93
CA ILE A 159 -0.48 -2.86 5.54
C ILE A 159 -1.71 -2.89 4.62
N ALA A 160 -2.77 -3.59 5.01
CA ALA A 160 -3.98 -3.67 4.20
C ALA A 160 -4.66 -2.30 4.02
N ASP A 161 -4.72 -1.50 5.08
CA ASP A 161 -5.33 -0.16 5.05
C ASP A 161 -4.47 0.81 4.20
N PHE A 162 -3.13 0.76 4.27
CA PHE A 162 -2.24 1.47 3.34
C PHE A 162 -2.44 1.04 1.87
N VAL A 163 -2.55 -0.26 1.58
CA VAL A 163 -2.84 -0.77 0.23
C VAL A 163 -4.17 -0.21 -0.28
N SER A 164 -5.19 -0.14 0.58
CA SER A 164 -6.48 0.46 0.22
C SER A 164 -6.35 1.93 -0.18
N CYS A 165 -5.47 2.69 0.48
CA CYS A 165 -5.18 4.08 0.15
C CYS A 165 -4.40 4.22 -1.16
N VAL A 166 -3.42 3.35 -1.42
CA VAL A 166 -2.72 3.29 -2.71
C VAL A 166 -3.69 3.06 -3.86
N PHE A 167 -4.58 2.06 -3.75
CA PHE A 167 -5.61 1.82 -4.77
C PHE A 167 -6.59 2.99 -4.89
N GLY A 168 -7.01 3.57 -3.77
CA GLY A 168 -7.89 4.73 -3.78
C GLY A 168 -7.29 5.93 -4.51
N ILE A 169 -5.99 6.21 -4.34
CA ILE A 169 -5.28 7.25 -5.10
C ILE A 169 -5.16 6.86 -6.57
N ALA A 170 -4.69 5.63 -6.86
CA ALA A 170 -4.51 5.18 -8.23
C ALA A 170 -5.82 5.24 -9.04
N ASN A 171 -6.92 4.78 -8.45
CA ASN A 171 -8.25 4.86 -9.05
C ASN A 171 -8.70 6.31 -9.30
N SER A 172 -8.45 7.21 -8.35
CA SER A 172 -8.78 8.64 -8.48
C SER A 172 -7.93 9.34 -9.55
N ALA A 173 -6.69 8.90 -9.73
CA ALA A 173 -5.73 9.43 -10.71
C ALA A 173 -5.68 8.62 -12.02
N ARG A 174 -6.58 7.64 -12.22
CA ARG A 174 -6.65 6.76 -13.41
C ARG A 174 -5.33 6.03 -13.72
N ILE A 175 -4.63 5.58 -12.68
CA ILE A 175 -3.39 4.80 -12.79
C ILE A 175 -3.72 3.32 -12.72
N ASN A 176 -3.33 2.52 -13.72
CA ASN A 176 -3.42 1.06 -13.67
C ASN A 176 -2.16 0.49 -12.99
N ILE A 177 -2.28 0.08 -11.72
CA ILE A 177 -1.11 -0.34 -10.93
C ILE A 177 -0.45 -1.58 -11.54
N ALA A 178 -1.24 -2.58 -11.93
CA ALA A 178 -0.71 -3.82 -12.47
C ALA A 178 0.09 -3.59 -13.76
N ALA A 179 -0.46 -2.82 -14.69
CA ALA A 179 0.20 -2.51 -15.95
C ALA A 179 1.48 -1.66 -15.74
N GLU A 180 1.41 -0.65 -14.86
CA GLU A 180 2.55 0.23 -14.61
C GLU A 180 3.67 -0.45 -13.81
N LEU A 181 3.35 -1.36 -12.88
CA LEU A 181 4.36 -2.20 -12.22
C LEU A 181 5.02 -3.16 -13.21
N ALA A 182 4.24 -3.81 -14.09
CA ALA A 182 4.79 -4.69 -15.12
C ALA A 182 5.76 -3.94 -16.04
N LYS A 183 5.43 -2.69 -16.40
CA LYS A 183 6.32 -1.81 -17.15
C LYS A 183 7.57 -1.43 -16.33
N MET A 184 7.39 -0.99 -15.08
CA MET A 184 8.46 -0.53 -14.19
C MET A 184 9.52 -1.62 -13.94
N PHE A 185 9.08 -2.88 -13.78
CA PHE A 185 9.96 -4.01 -13.49
C PHE A 185 10.22 -4.93 -14.68
N SER A 186 9.88 -4.49 -15.90
CA SER A 186 10.11 -5.24 -17.15
C SER A 186 11.58 -5.65 -17.35
N HIS A 187 12.51 -4.87 -16.81
CA HIS A 187 13.95 -5.11 -16.84
C HIS A 187 14.49 -5.29 -15.41
N ASN A 188 13.84 -6.15 -14.62
CA ASN A 188 14.14 -6.41 -13.20
C ASN A 188 14.04 -5.15 -12.32
N CYS A 189 14.87 -5.02 -11.28
CA CYS A 189 14.87 -3.85 -10.40
C CYS A 189 14.90 -2.54 -11.21
N HIS A 190 13.92 -1.66 -11.02
CA HIS A 190 13.79 -0.40 -11.76
C HIS A 190 14.95 0.61 -11.54
N VAL A 191 15.90 0.29 -10.67
CA VAL A 191 17.06 1.14 -10.32
C VAL A 191 18.38 0.55 -10.81
N CYS A 192 18.59 -0.76 -10.64
CA CYS A 192 19.86 -1.41 -11.00
C CYS A 192 19.74 -2.45 -12.12
N HIS A 193 18.54 -2.77 -12.57
CA HIS A 193 18.22 -3.75 -13.60
C HIS A 193 18.70 -5.19 -13.32
N LYS A 194 19.05 -5.50 -12.07
CA LYS A 194 19.46 -6.84 -11.62
C LYS A 194 18.35 -7.56 -10.85
N ALA A 195 18.38 -8.89 -10.90
CA ALA A 195 17.61 -9.79 -10.06
C ALA A 195 18.57 -10.89 -9.54
N PRO A 196 18.81 -11.03 -8.22
CA PRO A 196 18.28 -10.18 -7.14
C PRO A 196 18.77 -8.72 -7.22
N CYS A 197 18.03 -7.83 -6.56
CA CYS A 197 18.39 -6.41 -6.46
C CYS A 197 19.70 -6.25 -5.65
N VAL A 198 20.53 -5.28 -6.04
CA VAL A 198 21.79 -4.96 -5.33
C VAL A 198 21.89 -3.46 -4.98
N CYS A 199 20.77 -2.77 -4.92
CA CYS A 199 20.77 -1.34 -4.60
C CYS A 199 21.02 -1.14 -3.11
N SER A 200 21.93 -0.22 -2.76
CA SER A 200 22.03 0.32 -1.41
C SER A 200 21.11 1.52 -1.23
N PHE A 201 20.86 1.90 0.03
CA PHE A 201 20.12 3.12 0.39
C PHE A 201 20.63 4.34 -0.37
N SER A 202 21.96 4.56 -0.40
CA SER A 202 22.56 5.71 -1.09
C SER A 202 22.28 5.72 -2.59
N LYS A 203 22.21 4.53 -3.23
CA LYS A 203 21.89 4.42 -4.65
C LYS A 203 20.43 4.79 -4.92
N VAL A 204 19.50 4.21 -4.17
CA VAL A 204 18.07 4.55 -4.25
C VAL A 204 17.84 6.02 -3.92
N ALA A 205 18.59 6.56 -2.96
CA ALA A 205 18.47 7.94 -2.55
C ALA A 205 18.84 8.97 -3.64
N ARG A 206 19.53 8.56 -4.71
CA ARG A 206 19.86 9.44 -5.83
C ARG A 206 18.76 9.51 -6.89
N LEU A 207 17.73 8.66 -6.81
CA LEU A 207 16.60 8.69 -7.75
C LEU A 207 15.92 10.07 -7.73
N ARG A 208 15.92 10.71 -8.90
CA ARG A 208 15.17 11.92 -9.18
C ARG A 208 13.87 11.49 -9.85
N THR A 209 12.81 11.55 -9.06
CA THR A 209 11.43 11.24 -9.42
C THR A 209 10.55 12.40 -9.01
#